data_AF-A0A4Y5Z2J2-F1
#
_entry.id   AF-A0A4Y5Z2J2-F1
#
_cell.length_a   1.000
_cell.length_b   1.000
_cell.length_c   1.000
_cell.angle_alpha   90.00
_cell.angle_beta   90.00
_cell.angle_gamma   90.00
#
_symmetry.space_group_name_H-M   'P 1'
#
loop_
_entity.id
_entity.type
_entity.pdbx_description
1 polymer ?
#
loop_
_entity_poly.entity_id
_entity_poly.type
_entity_poly.pdbx_seq_one_letter_code
_entity_poly.pdbx_strand_id
1 'polypeptide(L)'
;MRQIYTSPRQDNIDRVVAMLAEHAIETTVTNRSTFNRPTYQRFSYSERNSDRSAWPQVWVKHADDFTKARTLLKDIGVEPVVRFQEELRIHRTPDRRPPAQRTAARYRLMILAIVAGVMLMVVLKATQVL
;
A
#
# COMPACT_ATOMS: atom_id res chain seq x y z
N MET A 1 2.91 6.65 -23.05
CA MET A 1 3.22 5.40 -22.32
C MET A 1 2.60 5.45 -20.92
N ARG A 2 1.98 4.36 -20.45
CA ARG A 2 1.40 4.26 -19.11
C ARG A 2 1.80 2.96 -18.45
N GLN A 3 2.19 3.03 -17.16
CA GLN A 3 2.54 1.85 -16.38
C GLN A 3 1.30 0.99 -16.16
N ILE A 4 1.43 -0.31 -16.38
CA ILE A 4 0.34 -1.27 -16.21
C ILE A 4 0.58 -2.27 -15.07
N TYR A 5 1.85 -2.67 -14.87
CA TYR A 5 2.22 -3.71 -13.91
C TYR A 5 3.63 -3.46 -13.34
N THR A 6 3.87 -3.91 -12.11
CA THR A 6 5.18 -3.90 -11.44
C THR A 6 5.30 -5.08 -10.50
N SER A 7 6.48 -5.69 -10.45
CA SER A 7 6.77 -6.83 -9.58
C SER A 7 8.27 -6.90 -9.30
N PRO A 8 8.68 -7.28 -8.08
CA PRO A 8 10.09 -7.51 -7.78
C PRO A 8 10.65 -8.77 -8.48
N ARG A 9 9.78 -9.66 -8.99
CA ARG A 9 10.17 -10.91 -9.65
C ARG A 9 10.20 -10.74 -11.16
N GLN A 10 11.36 -10.98 -11.77
CA GLN A 10 11.56 -10.84 -13.21
C GLN A 10 10.69 -11.82 -14.02
N ASP A 11 10.55 -13.07 -13.58
CA ASP A 11 9.68 -14.05 -14.25
C ASP A 11 8.22 -13.58 -14.41
N ASN A 12 7.69 -12.85 -13.41
CA ASN A 12 6.34 -12.32 -13.49
C ASN A 12 6.23 -11.22 -14.55
N ILE A 13 7.26 -10.40 -14.70
CA ILE A 13 7.33 -9.34 -15.70
C ILE A 13 7.35 -9.96 -17.10
N ASP A 14 8.18 -10.99 -17.28
CA ASP A 14 8.34 -11.68 -18.56
C ASP A 14 7.05 -12.39 -18.99
N ARG A 15 6.35 -13.02 -18.04
CA ARG A 15 5.02 -13.63 -18.30
C ARG A 15 3.98 -12.59 -18.68
N VAL A 16 3.92 -11.46 -17.99
CA VAL A 16 2.95 -10.39 -18.33
C VAL A 16 3.27 -9.77 -19.69
N VAL A 17 4.55 -9.57 -20.02
CA VAL A 17 4.97 -9.07 -21.33
C VAL A 17 4.59 -10.06 -22.43
N ALA A 18 4.85 -11.35 -22.25
CA ALA A 18 4.46 -12.38 -23.20
C ALA A 18 2.95 -12.41 -23.43
N MET A 19 2.16 -12.42 -22.35
CA MET A 19 0.70 -12.37 -22.41
C MET A 19 0.20 -11.14 -23.17
N LEU A 20 0.74 -9.94 -22.88
CA LEU A 20 0.33 -8.72 -23.57
C LEU A 20 0.74 -8.76 -25.06
N ALA A 21 1.91 -9.32 -25.38
CA ALA A 21 2.38 -9.49 -26.74
C ALA A 21 1.49 -10.46 -27.55
N GLU A 22 1.01 -11.56 -26.95
CA GLU A 22 0.06 -12.50 -27.55
C GLU A 22 -1.25 -11.82 -27.98
N HIS A 23 -1.66 -10.76 -27.26
CA HIS A 23 -2.83 -9.95 -27.58
C HIS A 23 -2.54 -8.73 -28.47
N ALA A 24 -1.36 -8.70 -29.10
CA ALA A 24 -0.86 -7.64 -29.97
C ALA A 24 -0.73 -6.27 -29.27
N ILE A 25 -0.44 -6.26 -27.96
CA ILE A 25 -0.24 -5.04 -27.18
C ILE A 25 1.25 -4.75 -27.04
N GLU A 26 1.68 -3.61 -27.58
CA GLU A 26 3.09 -3.23 -27.54
C GLU A 26 3.49 -2.69 -26.16
N THR A 27 4.53 -3.29 -25.57
CA THR A 27 5.00 -2.95 -24.22
C THR A 27 6.49 -2.60 -24.18
N THR A 28 6.88 -1.84 -23.15
CA THR A 28 8.27 -1.52 -22.80
C THR A 28 8.49 -1.88 -21.34
N VAL A 29 9.63 -2.49 -21.02
CA VAL A 29 10.03 -2.79 -19.64
C VAL A 29 11.10 -1.81 -19.17
N THR A 30 10.91 -1.21 -18.00
CA THR A 30 11.91 -0.37 -17.33
C THR A 30 12.43 -1.04 -16.06
N ASN A 31 13.60 -0.63 -15.58
CA ASN A 31 14.25 -1.17 -14.37
C ASN A 31 14.46 -2.70 -14.38
N ARG A 32 14.57 -3.29 -15.57
CA ARG A 32 14.91 -4.71 -15.71
C ARG A 32 16.38 -4.90 -15.32
N SER A 33 16.64 -5.83 -14.40
CA SER A 33 18.00 -6.26 -14.12
C SER A 33 18.56 -7.06 -15.30
N THR A 34 19.74 -6.68 -15.78
CA THR A 34 20.49 -7.47 -16.78
C THR A 34 20.98 -8.80 -16.20
N PHE A 35 21.19 -8.85 -14.88
CA PHE A 35 21.66 -10.04 -14.19
C PHE A 35 20.48 -10.93 -13.79
N ASN A 36 20.34 -12.07 -14.47
CA ASN A 36 19.34 -13.09 -14.16
C ASN A 36 19.77 -13.86 -12.89
N ARG A 37 19.34 -13.37 -11.72
CA ARG A 37 19.58 -14.03 -10.44
C ARG A 37 18.50 -15.07 -10.19
N PRO A 38 18.86 -16.32 -9.84
CA PRO A 38 17.91 -17.28 -9.32
C PRO A 38 17.22 -16.70 -8.09
N THR A 39 15.95 -16.30 -8.24
CA THR A 39 15.20 -15.67 -7.16
C THR A 39 14.62 -16.77 -6.26
N TYR A 40 15.48 -17.43 -5.49
CA TYR A 40 15.06 -18.33 -4.41
C TYR A 40 14.65 -17.56 -3.15
N GLN A 41 14.77 -16.23 -3.17
CA GLN A 41 14.46 -15.37 -2.05
C GLN A 41 12.96 -15.44 -1.74
N ARG A 42 12.66 -15.98 -0.56
CA ARG A 42 11.30 -16.00 -0.01
C ARG A 42 10.84 -14.56 0.22
N PHE A 43 9.54 -14.33 0.07
CA PHE A 43 8.94 -13.04 0.39
C PHE A 43 9.23 -12.69 1.86
N SER A 44 10.01 -11.64 2.08
CA SER A 44 10.33 -11.17 3.42
C SER A 44 9.31 -10.11 3.86
N TYR A 45 8.61 -10.35 4.97
CA TYR A 45 7.65 -9.40 5.52
C TYR A 45 8.31 -8.18 6.19
N SER A 46 9.59 -8.29 6.57
CA SER A 46 10.38 -7.17 7.13
C SER A 46 10.89 -6.21 6.04
N GLU A 47 10.93 -6.67 4.79
CA GLU A 47 11.43 -5.93 3.63
C GLU A 47 10.32 -5.16 2.91
N ARG A 48 9.26 -4.80 3.65
CA ARG A 48 8.10 -4.07 3.14
C ARG A 48 8.45 -2.66 2.64
N ASN A 49 9.62 -2.15 3.01
CA ASN A 49 10.09 -0.80 2.70
C ASN A 49 11.07 -0.74 1.51
N SER A 50 11.20 -1.80 0.71
CA SER A 50 11.95 -1.71 -0.54
C SER A 50 11.21 -0.79 -1.51
N ASP A 51 11.89 0.25 -2.00
CA ASP A 51 11.35 1.20 -2.97
C ASP A 51 10.73 0.49 -4.18
N ARG A 52 9.39 0.49 -4.28
CA ARG A 52 8.65 -0.10 -5.41
C ARG A 52 9.01 0.55 -6.75
N SER A 53 9.49 1.79 -6.72
CA SER A 53 9.97 2.52 -7.90
C SER A 53 11.19 1.85 -8.53
N ALA A 54 12.01 1.13 -7.74
CA ALA A 54 13.20 0.44 -8.23
C ALA A 54 12.88 -0.93 -8.86
N TRP A 55 11.68 -1.47 -8.64
CA TRP A 55 11.29 -2.74 -9.24
C TRP A 55 11.17 -2.63 -10.76
N PRO A 56 11.33 -3.74 -11.50
CA PRO A 56 10.95 -3.82 -12.90
C PRO A 56 9.49 -3.41 -13.14
N GLN A 57 9.24 -2.65 -14.20
CA GLN A 57 7.91 -2.12 -14.51
C GLN A 57 7.57 -2.35 -15.98
N VAL A 58 6.31 -2.71 -16.25
CA VAL A 58 5.77 -2.86 -17.60
C VAL A 58 4.95 -1.63 -17.95
N TRP A 59 5.23 -1.07 -19.13
CA TRP A 59 4.58 0.11 -19.69
C TRP A 59 3.94 -0.25 -21.02
N VAL A 60 2.70 0.18 -21.23
CA VAL A 60 2.03 0.08 -22.54
C VAL A 60 2.41 1.29 -23.37
N LYS A 61 2.82 1.08 -24.63
CA LYS A 61 3.27 2.18 -25.51
C LYS A 61 2.10 3.07 -25.94
N HIS A 62 1.07 2.46 -26.51
CA HIS A 62 -0.12 3.14 -27.06
C HIS A 62 -1.19 3.36 -25.99
N ALA A 63 -1.87 4.50 -26.04
CA ALA A 63 -2.90 4.82 -25.05
C ALA A 63 -4.18 3.99 -25.27
N ASP A 64 -4.50 3.67 -26.53
CA ASP A 64 -5.70 2.94 -26.93
C ASP A 64 -5.68 1.49 -26.41
N ASP A 65 -4.50 0.87 -26.40
CA ASP A 65 -4.31 -0.50 -25.90
C ASP A 65 -4.40 -0.60 -24.36
N PHE A 66 -4.35 0.52 -23.64
CA PHE A 66 -4.29 0.52 -22.19
C PHE A 66 -5.55 -0.09 -21.55
N THR A 67 -6.73 0.20 -22.10
CA THR A 67 -8.00 -0.34 -21.60
C THR A 67 -8.08 -1.85 -21.81
N LYS A 68 -7.61 -2.33 -22.97
CA LYS A 68 -7.52 -3.76 -23.29
C LYS A 68 -6.55 -4.46 -22.35
N ALA A 69 -5.35 -3.90 -22.16
CA ALA A 69 -4.34 -4.43 -21.23
C ALA A 69 -4.86 -4.55 -19.80
N ARG A 70 -5.60 -3.54 -19.31
CA ARG A 70 -6.23 -3.59 -17.98
C ARG A 70 -7.27 -4.69 -17.84
N THR A 71 -8.03 -4.94 -18.89
CA THR A 71 -9.07 -5.99 -18.88
C THR A 71 -8.42 -7.35 -18.79
N LEU A 72 -7.40 -7.62 -19.63
CA LEU A 72 -6.64 -8.87 -19.61
C LEU A 72 -6.00 -9.16 -18.24
N LEU A 73 -5.42 -8.14 -17.59
CA LEU A 73 -4.86 -8.31 -16.24
C LEU A 73 -5.93 -8.64 -15.20
N LYS A 74 -7.11 -8.01 -15.30
CA LYS A 74 -8.22 -8.31 -14.40
C LYS A 74 -8.75 -9.73 -14.59
N ASP A 75 -8.79 -10.21 -15.82
CA ASP A 75 -9.28 -11.56 -16.13
C ASP A 75 -8.42 -12.65 -15.47
N ILE A 76 -7.11 -12.41 -15.32
CA ILE A 76 -6.19 -13.30 -14.58
C ILE A 76 -6.13 -13.00 -13.06
N GLY A 77 -6.99 -12.11 -12.55
CA GLY A 77 -7.06 -11.74 -11.14
C GLY A 77 -5.99 -10.75 -10.67
N VAL A 78 -5.27 -10.10 -11.59
CA VAL A 78 -4.26 -9.08 -11.27
C VAL A 78 -4.88 -7.69 -11.38
N GLU A 79 -5.01 -6.98 -10.26
CA GLU A 79 -5.50 -5.59 -10.30
C GLU A 79 -4.43 -4.67 -10.90
N PRO A 80 -4.71 -3.96 -12.01
CA PRO A 80 -3.75 -3.08 -12.67
C PRO A 80 -3.38 -1.88 -11.80
N VAL A 81 -2.17 -1.37 -11.98
CA VAL A 81 -1.66 -0.22 -11.23
C VAL A 81 -2.53 1.00 -11.50
N VAL A 82 -3.01 1.65 -10.43
CA VAL A 82 -3.64 2.97 -10.50
C VAL A 82 -2.77 3.96 -9.74
N ARG A 83 -2.86 5.24 -10.11
CA ARG A 83 -2.21 6.30 -9.33
C ARG A 83 -2.78 6.32 -7.91
N PHE A 84 -1.92 6.50 -6.91
CA PHE A 84 -2.31 6.57 -5.50
C PHE A 84 -3.11 5.36 -5.00
N GLN A 85 -2.85 4.15 -5.52
CA GLN A 85 -3.58 2.95 -5.10
C GLN A 85 -3.59 2.74 -3.60
N GLU A 86 -2.46 2.99 -2.91
CA GLU A 86 -2.39 2.79 -1.47
C GLU A 86 -3.26 3.79 -0.71
N GLU A 87 -3.21 5.08 -1.09
CA GLU A 87 -4.07 6.11 -0.50
C GLU A 87 -5.55 5.83 -0.78
N LEU A 88 -5.89 5.42 -2.00
CA LEU A 88 -7.25 5.04 -2.38
C LEU A 88 -7.73 3.80 -1.63
N ARG A 89 -6.85 2.82 -1.36
CA ARG A 89 -7.19 1.64 -0.54
C ARG A 89 -7.43 2.03 0.91
N ILE A 90 -6.63 2.94 1.48
CA ILE A 90 -6.85 3.48 2.82
C ILE A 90 -8.22 4.17 2.90
N HIS A 91 -8.59 4.96 1.89
CA HIS A 91 -9.88 5.66 1.84
C HIS A 91 -11.08 4.74 1.57
N ARG A 92 -10.90 3.67 0.78
CA ARG A 92 -11.96 2.69 0.46
C ARG A 92 -12.12 1.62 1.51
N THR A 93 -11.15 1.41 2.39
CA THR A 93 -11.28 0.45 3.47
C THR A 93 -12.16 1.09 4.54
N PRO A 94 -13.41 0.63 4.75
CA PRO A 94 -14.19 1.12 5.88
C PRO A 94 -13.38 0.85 7.15
N ASP A 95 -13.30 1.84 8.05
CA ASP A 95 -12.59 1.75 9.33
C ASP A 95 -13.14 0.56 10.14
N ARG A 96 -12.57 -0.62 9.90
CA ARG A 96 -12.92 -1.90 10.55
C ARG A 96 -12.26 -2.00 11.93
N ARG A 97 -11.94 -0.87 12.56
CA ARG A 97 -11.59 -0.86 13.98
C ARG A 97 -12.80 -1.42 14.73
N PRO A 98 -12.63 -2.51 15.51
CA PRO A 98 -13.73 -3.01 16.33
C PRO A 98 -14.24 -1.88 17.22
N PRO A 99 -15.57 -1.77 17.44
CA PRO A 99 -16.19 -0.66 18.17
C PRO A 99 -15.60 -0.46 19.58
N ALA A 100 -14.99 -1.49 20.16
CA ALA A 100 -14.29 -1.49 21.44
C ALA A 100 -13.13 -0.46 21.54
N GLN A 101 -12.50 -0.07 20.43
CA GLN A 101 -11.34 0.83 20.50
C GLN A 101 -11.74 2.32 20.58
N ARG A 102 -12.94 2.68 20.09
CA ARG A 102 -13.46 4.05 20.18
C ARG A 102 -13.99 4.37 21.58
N THR A 103 -14.49 3.38 22.32
CA THR A 103 -14.96 3.56 23.70
C THR A 103 -13.79 3.62 24.69
N ALA A 104 -12.77 2.76 24.53
CA ALA A 104 -11.59 2.73 25.40
C ALA A 104 -10.84 4.09 25.47
N ALA A 105 -10.74 4.80 24.34
CA ALA A 105 -10.11 6.12 24.30
C ALA A 105 -10.88 7.18 25.11
N ARG A 106 -12.23 7.12 25.10
CA ARG A 106 -13.09 8.03 25.87
C ARG A 106 -12.96 7.79 27.38
N TYR A 107 -12.95 6.52 27.80
CA TYR A 107 -12.75 6.17 29.21
C TYR A 107 -11.35 6.56 29.69
N ARG A 108 -10.31 6.34 28.89
CA ARG A 108 -8.95 6.76 29.20
C ARG A 108 -8.84 8.29 29.42
N LEU A 109 -9.51 9.07 28.57
CA LEU A 109 -9.56 10.54 28.72
C LEU A 109 -10.31 10.97 29.98
N MET A 110 -11.47 10.34 30.26
CA MET A 110 -12.24 10.62 31.48
C MET A 110 -11.43 10.35 32.76
N ILE A 111 -10.74 9.21 32.82
CA ILE A 111 -9.89 8.87 33.98
C ILE A 111 -8.76 9.90 34.14
N LEU A 112 -8.08 10.27 33.05
CA LEU A 112 -7.05 11.30 33.09
C LEU A 112 -7.59 12.66 33.58
N ALA A 113 -8.79 13.05 33.14
CA ALA A 113 -9.42 14.29 33.58
C ALA A 113 -9.77 14.27 35.08
N ILE A 114 -10.27 13.14 35.60
CA ILE A 114 -10.54 12.97 37.03
C ILE A 114 -9.24 13.08 37.84
N VAL A 115 -8.19 12.38 37.43
CA VAL A 115 -6.88 12.42 38.11
C VAL A 115 -6.32 13.85 38.10
N ALA A 116 -6.38 14.55 36.96
CA ALA A 116 -5.95 15.94 36.86
C ALA A 116 -6.76 16.87 37.78
N GLY A 117 -8.09 16.69 37.85
CA GLY A 117 -8.96 17.47 38.73
C GLY A 117 -8.65 17.25 40.21
N VAL A 118 -8.44 16.00 40.64
CA VAL A 118 -8.04 15.70 42.02
C VAL A 118 -6.68 16.31 42.34
N MET A 119 -5.72 16.20 41.43
CA MET A 119 -4.38 16.76 41.61
C MET A 119 -4.41 18.29 41.73
N LEU A 120 -5.22 18.96 40.90
CA LEU A 120 -5.47 20.40 41.00
C LEU A 120 -6.08 20.78 42.35
N MET A 121 -7.09 20.02 42.81
CA MET A 121 -7.76 20.27 44.09
C MET A 121 -6.79 20.13 45.27
N VAL A 122 -5.91 19.12 45.25
CA VAL A 122 -4.88 18.92 46.28
C VAL A 122 -3.90 20.09 46.31
N VAL A 123 -3.43 20.56 45.14
CA VAL A 123 -2.51 21.70 45.05
C VAL A 123 -3.17 22.98 45.57
N LEU A 124 -4.41 23.26 45.15
CA LEU A 124 -5.18 24.42 45.61
C LEU A 124 -5.36 24.42 47.14
N LYS A 125 -5.73 23.27 47.71
CA LYS A 125 -5.82 23.07 49.17
C LYS A 125 -4.48 23.30 49.85
N ALA A 126 -3.37 22.79 49.31
CA ALA A 126 -2.05 22.99 49.88
C ALA A 126 -1.60 24.47 49.85
N THR A 127 -1.96 25.21 48.79
CA THR A 127 -1.62 26.63 48.66
C THR A 127 -2.50 27.57 49.49
N GLN A 128 -3.74 27.18 49.83
CA GLN A 128 -4.62 27.97 50.70
C GLN A 128 -4.40 27.73 52.20
N VAL A 129 -3.60 26.71 52.55
CA VAL A 129 -3.29 26.34 53.94
C VAL A 129 -1.93 26.92 54.39
N LEU A 130 -1.25 27.69 53.53
CA LEU A 130 -0.09 28.52 53.87
C LEU A 130 -0.53 29.98 54.11
#